data_AF-A0AAN0NEP6-F1
#
_entry.id   AF-A0AAN0NEP6-F1
#
_cell.length_a   1.000
_cell.length_b   1.000
_cell.length_c   1.000
_cell.angle_alpha   90.00
_cell.angle_beta   90.00
_cell.angle_gamma   90.00
#
_symmetry.space_group_name_H-M   'P 1'
#
loop_
_entity.id
_entity.type
_entity.pdbx_description
1 polymer ?
#
loop_
_entity_poly.entity_id
_entity_poly.type
_entity_poly.pdbx_seq_one_letter_code
_entity_poly.pdbx_strand_id
1 'polypeptide(L)'
;MVEVSFKVRVNPMTQIGSRNIVNEAEYIIDGMPEYEKTNKITHHQEAAFTLVKSSDVAENTYVDGKQIITYTLDVTNSGKQTLNDLNIEDMIPEFTKYVENKDYKYWIEEQLHQNQKQEK
;
A
#
# COMPACT_ATOMS: atom_id res chain seq x y z
N MET A 1 6.89 -42.65 -10.49
CA MET A 1 6.69 -41.19 -10.60
C MET A 1 7.73 -40.54 -9.71
N VAL A 2 8.42 -39.52 -10.21
CA VAL A 2 9.38 -38.73 -9.43
C VAL A 2 8.83 -37.32 -9.35
N GLU A 3 8.78 -36.76 -8.15
CA GLU A 3 8.29 -35.41 -7.88
C GLU A 3 9.44 -34.57 -7.31
N VAL A 4 9.58 -33.35 -7.81
CA VAL A 4 10.55 -32.36 -7.30
C VAL A 4 9.76 -31.11 -6.93
N SER A 5 9.99 -30.61 -5.71
CA SER A 5 9.36 -29.38 -5.23
C SER A 5 10.38 -28.45 -4.59
N PHE A 6 10.10 -27.15 -4.66
CA PHE A 6 10.86 -26.11 -3.98
C PHE A 6 9.88 -25.05 -3.46
N LYS A 7 10.33 -24.25 -2.48
CA LYS A 7 9.52 -23.18 -1.88
C LYS A 7 10.17 -21.84 -2.16
N VAL A 8 9.33 -20.85 -2.45
CA VAL A 8 9.72 -19.44 -2.57
C VAL A 8 8.92 -18.60 -1.60
N ARG A 9 9.50 -17.50 -1.12
CA ARG A 9 8.77 -16.45 -0.40
C ARG A 9 8.59 -15.28 -1.36
N VAL A 10 7.35 -14.82 -1.51
CA VAL A 10 7.03 -13.65 -2.34
C VAL A 10 7.43 -12.38 -1.59
N ASN A 11 8.15 -11.47 -2.24
CA ASN A 11 8.48 -10.18 -1.67
C ASN A 11 7.23 -9.28 -1.57
N PRO A 12 7.12 -8.42 -0.55
CA PRO A 12 6.07 -7.40 -0.53
C PRO A 12 6.23 -6.41 -1.69
N MET A 13 5.18 -5.64 -1.96
CA MET A 13 5.26 -4.48 -2.86
C MET A 13 5.65 -3.24 -2.05
N THR A 14 6.56 -2.43 -2.59
CA THR A 14 7.02 -1.17 -1.98
C THR A 14 6.57 0.06 -2.78
N GLN A 15 5.84 -0.14 -3.88
CA GLN A 15 5.36 0.90 -4.76
C GLN A 15 3.94 0.57 -5.23
N ILE A 16 3.16 1.60 -5.53
CA ILE A 16 1.85 1.45 -6.17
C ILE A 16 2.02 0.86 -7.57
N GLY A 17 1.15 -0.07 -7.93
CA GLY A 17 1.10 -0.69 -9.24
C GLY A 17 0.75 -2.16 -9.16
N SER A 18 1.01 -2.85 -10.26
CA SER A 18 0.81 -4.29 -10.37
C SER A 18 2.05 -4.97 -10.94
N ARG A 19 2.28 -6.22 -10.55
CA ARG A 19 3.31 -7.07 -11.14
C ARG A 19 2.89 -8.52 -11.24
N ASN A 20 3.51 -9.21 -12.19
CA ASN A 20 3.35 -10.65 -12.37
C ASN A 20 4.56 -11.38 -11.80
N ILE A 21 4.31 -12.49 -11.12
CA ILE A 21 5.31 -13.46 -10.71
C ILE A 21 5.11 -14.69 -11.57
N VAL A 22 6.08 -14.96 -12.46
CA VAL A 22 6.00 -16.05 -13.44
C VAL A 22 7.07 -17.08 -13.12
N ASN A 23 6.66 -18.35 -13.05
CA ASN A 23 7.56 -19.49 -12.94
C ASN A 23 7.41 -20.39 -14.18
N GLU A 24 8.54 -20.75 -14.79
CA GLU A 24 8.68 -21.63 -15.94
C GLU A 24 9.95 -22.45 -15.74
N ALA A 25 9.89 -23.76 -15.95
CA ALA A 25 11.06 -24.62 -15.91
C ALA A 25 11.54 -24.95 -17.32
N GLU A 26 12.81 -25.29 -17.43
CA GLU A 26 13.44 -25.76 -18.66
C GLU A 26 14.06 -27.13 -18.42
N TYR A 27 14.03 -27.99 -19.44
CA TYR A 27 14.64 -29.32 -19.37
C TYR A 27 15.30 -29.67 -20.70
N ILE A 28 16.26 -30.59 -20.64
CA ILE A 28 16.92 -31.15 -21.81
C ILE A 28 17.12 -32.65 -21.59
N ILE A 29 17.01 -33.43 -22.65
CA ILE A 29 17.35 -34.84 -22.65
C ILE A 29 18.74 -34.97 -23.29
N ASP A 30 19.58 -35.83 -22.72
CA ASP A 30 20.93 -36.05 -23.25
C ASP A 30 20.90 -36.37 -24.75
N GLY A 31 21.76 -35.70 -25.52
CA GLY A 31 21.78 -35.76 -26.99
C GLY A 31 20.78 -34.84 -27.72
N MET A 32 19.92 -34.10 -27.03
CA MET A 32 19.12 -33.04 -27.66
C MET A 32 19.92 -31.75 -27.85
N PRO A 33 19.69 -31.01 -28.95
CA PRO A 33 20.46 -29.81 -29.26
C PRO A 33 20.01 -28.57 -28.47
N GLU A 34 18.78 -28.53 -27.97
CA GLU A 34 18.17 -27.35 -27.32
C GLU A 34 17.31 -27.74 -26.11
N TYR A 35 17.06 -26.76 -25.24
CA TYR A 35 16.18 -26.91 -24.08
C TYR A 35 14.71 -26.72 -24.47
N GLU A 36 13.85 -27.54 -23.86
CA GLU A 36 12.40 -27.38 -23.91
C GLU A 36 11.89 -26.69 -22.64
N LYS A 37 10.76 -25.98 -22.76
CA LYS A 37 10.14 -25.23 -21.66
C LYS A 37 8.88 -25.94 -21.17
N THR A 38 8.61 -25.86 -19.86
CA THR A 38 7.32 -26.29 -19.31
C THR A 38 6.23 -25.25 -19.57
N ASN A 39 5.00 -25.53 -19.13
CA ASN A 39 4.00 -24.49 -19.01
C ASN A 39 4.42 -23.40 -18.00
N LYS A 40 3.85 -22.21 -18.15
CA LYS A 40 4.00 -21.10 -17.20
C LYS A 40 2.96 -21.18 -16.09
N ILE A 41 3.38 -20.87 -14.87
CA ILE A 41 2.49 -20.56 -13.74
C ILE A 41 2.67 -19.08 -13.41
N THR A 42 1.56 -18.34 -13.38
CA THR A 42 1.56 -16.89 -13.14
C THR A 42 0.73 -16.54 -11.92
N HIS A 43 1.29 -15.70 -11.06
CA HIS A 43 0.59 -15.06 -9.94
C HIS A 43 0.64 -13.53 -10.09
N HIS A 44 -0.28 -12.83 -9.44
CA HIS A 44 -0.41 -11.37 -9.53
C HIS A 44 -0.28 -10.74 -8.15
N GLN A 45 0.42 -9.60 -8.08
CA GLN A 45 0.38 -8.70 -6.94
C GLN A 45 -0.09 -7.33 -7.40
N GLU A 46 -0.86 -6.67 -6.52
CA GLU A 46 -1.36 -5.33 -6.73
C GLU A 46 -1.33 -4.56 -5.41
N ALA A 47 -0.72 -3.38 -5.45
CA ALA A 47 -0.74 -2.40 -4.39
C ALA A 47 -1.33 -1.11 -4.95
N ALA A 48 -2.40 -0.62 -4.34
CA ALA A 48 -3.11 0.58 -4.81
C ALA A 48 -3.60 1.38 -3.60
N PHE A 49 -3.30 2.67 -3.61
CA PHE A 49 -3.58 3.59 -2.50
C PHE A 49 -4.01 4.93 -3.03
N THR A 50 -4.94 5.57 -2.33
CA THR A 50 -5.32 6.96 -2.59
C THR A 50 -5.23 7.76 -1.30
N LEU A 51 -4.74 8.99 -1.43
CA LEU A 51 -4.70 9.99 -0.37
C LEU A 51 -5.50 11.19 -0.84
N VAL A 52 -6.53 11.57 -0.10
CA VAL A 52 -7.35 12.74 -0.40
C VAL A 52 -7.28 13.70 0.77
N LYS A 53 -6.96 14.98 0.49
CA LYS A 53 -7.01 16.04 1.49
C LYS A 53 -8.34 16.78 1.36
N SER A 54 -8.97 17.01 2.50
CA SER A 54 -10.19 17.81 2.59
C SER A 54 -10.11 18.78 3.76
N SER A 55 -11.04 19.74 3.79
CA SER A 55 -11.24 20.64 4.92
C SER A 55 -12.72 20.78 5.24
N ASP A 56 -13.01 21.11 6.49
CA ASP A 56 -14.37 21.46 6.94
C ASP A 56 -14.86 22.81 6.37
N VAL A 57 -13.93 23.66 5.91
CA VAL A 57 -14.22 24.88 5.14
C VAL A 57 -14.13 24.61 3.65
N ALA A 58 -15.07 25.12 2.87
CA ALA A 58 -15.10 24.96 1.42
C ALA A 58 -13.93 25.69 0.73
N GLU A 59 -13.42 25.09 -0.33
CA GLU A 59 -12.34 25.67 -1.14
C GLU A 59 -12.75 27.04 -1.74
N ASN A 60 -11.79 27.95 -1.91
CA ASN A 60 -11.98 29.25 -2.54
C ASN A 60 -13.02 30.15 -1.84
N THR A 61 -13.13 30.02 -0.51
CA THR A 61 -13.98 30.87 0.34
C THR A 61 -13.15 31.74 1.28
N TYR A 62 -13.78 32.78 1.84
CA TYR A 62 -13.17 33.64 2.85
C TYR A 62 -13.24 32.98 4.22
N VAL A 63 -12.20 33.17 5.02
CA VAL A 63 -12.12 32.75 6.42
C VAL A 63 -11.84 33.94 7.32
N ASP A 64 -12.40 33.91 8.52
CA ASP A 64 -12.24 34.99 9.48
C ASP A 64 -11.02 34.79 10.38
N GLY A 65 -10.47 35.89 10.90
CA GLY A 65 -9.40 35.83 11.88
C GLY A 65 -9.83 35.01 13.11
N LYS A 66 -8.96 34.09 13.54
CA LYS A 66 -9.18 33.13 14.65
C LYS A 66 -10.15 31.98 14.35
N GLN A 67 -10.70 31.87 13.13
CA GLN A 67 -11.43 30.68 12.71
C GLN A 67 -10.48 29.46 12.74
N ILE A 68 -10.98 28.34 13.24
CA ILE A 68 -10.29 27.04 13.18
C ILE A 68 -10.74 26.34 11.91
N ILE A 69 -9.77 25.83 11.13
CA ILE A 69 -10.01 25.00 9.94
C ILE A 69 -9.45 23.61 10.26
N THR A 70 -10.29 22.60 10.12
CA THR A 70 -9.88 21.21 10.28
C THR A 70 -9.53 20.64 8.92
N TYR A 71 -8.28 20.24 8.74
CA TYR A 71 -7.85 19.47 7.57
C TYR A 71 -7.88 17.97 7.88
N THR A 72 -8.43 17.19 6.95
CA THR A 72 -8.53 15.74 7.03
C THR A 72 -7.75 15.11 5.87
N LEU A 73 -6.98 14.07 6.17
CA LEU A 73 -6.27 13.25 5.19
C LEU A 73 -6.89 11.85 5.18
N ASP A 74 -7.66 11.55 4.14
CA ASP A 74 -8.31 10.25 3.97
C ASP A 74 -7.39 9.30 3.19
N VAL A 75 -6.92 8.26 3.87
CA VAL A 75 -6.07 7.21 3.30
C VAL A 75 -6.92 5.99 3.00
N THR A 76 -6.94 5.55 1.73
CA THR A 76 -7.66 4.33 1.32
C THR A 76 -6.70 3.35 0.66
N ASN A 77 -6.62 2.12 1.18
CA ASN A 77 -5.98 0.99 0.49
C ASN A 77 -6.99 0.33 -0.45
N SER A 78 -6.83 0.53 -1.75
CA SER A 78 -7.62 -0.12 -2.79
C SER A 78 -6.94 -1.36 -3.37
N GLY A 79 -5.72 -1.66 -2.94
CA GLY A 79 -4.92 -2.80 -3.40
C GLY A 79 -5.25 -4.11 -2.68
N LYS A 80 -4.51 -5.17 -3.06
CA LYS A 80 -4.58 -6.50 -2.42
C LYS A 80 -3.47 -6.74 -1.41
N GLN A 81 -2.57 -5.78 -1.24
CA GLN A 81 -1.46 -5.84 -0.31
C GLN A 81 -1.60 -4.72 0.72
N THR A 82 -1.26 -5.01 1.97
CA THR A 82 -1.05 -3.98 2.99
C THR A 82 0.23 -3.24 2.65
N LEU A 83 0.20 -1.90 2.60
CA LEU A 83 1.44 -1.12 2.60
C LEU A 83 1.93 -1.01 4.03
N ASN A 84 3.13 -1.52 4.25
CA ASN A 84 3.90 -1.22 5.42
C ASN A 84 4.71 0.06 5.14
N ASP A 85 4.92 0.90 6.15
CA ASP A 85 5.79 2.09 6.09
C ASP A 85 5.29 3.27 5.21
N LEU A 86 3.98 3.52 5.17
CA LEU A 86 3.45 4.75 4.56
C LEU A 86 3.81 5.98 5.43
N ASN A 87 4.73 6.82 4.95
CA ASN A 87 5.05 8.11 5.57
C ASN A 87 4.20 9.22 4.92
N ILE A 88 3.53 10.05 5.73
CA ILE A 88 2.72 11.18 5.28
C ILE A 88 3.25 12.43 5.96
N GLU A 89 3.64 13.42 5.16
CA GLU A 89 4.11 14.71 5.63
C GLU A 89 3.21 15.82 5.09
N ASP A 90 2.84 16.75 5.97
CA ASP A 90 1.99 17.89 5.64
C ASP A 90 2.45 19.10 6.44
N MET A 91 2.65 20.23 5.76
CA MET A 91 3.17 21.44 6.38
C MET A 91 2.01 22.30 6.91
N ILE A 92 2.21 22.90 8.08
CA ILE A 92 1.28 23.92 8.59
C ILE A 92 1.35 25.14 7.68
N PRO A 93 0.24 25.56 7.03
CA PRO A 93 0.25 26.68 6.09
C PRO A 93 0.70 28.00 6.74
N GLU A 94 1.28 28.89 5.94
CA GLU A 94 1.56 30.26 6.37
C GLU A 94 0.30 30.95 6.89
N PHE A 95 0.48 31.91 7.81
CA PHE A 95 -0.60 32.65 8.48
C PHE A 95 -1.54 31.81 9.36
N THR A 96 -1.21 30.55 9.61
CA THR A 96 -1.94 29.69 10.56
C THR A 96 -1.05 29.30 11.75
N LYS A 97 -1.68 28.76 12.80
CA LYS A 97 -0.99 28.12 13.92
C LYS A 97 -1.63 26.78 14.17
N TYR A 98 -0.81 25.76 14.42
CA TYR A 98 -1.31 24.44 14.78
C TYR A 98 -2.17 24.50 16.05
N VAL A 99 -3.34 23.87 15.99
CA VAL A 99 -4.23 23.65 17.13
C VAL A 99 -4.27 22.14 17.37
N GLU A 100 -3.91 21.69 18.57
CA GLU A 100 -3.86 20.27 18.91
C GLU A 100 -5.25 19.65 18.83
N ASN A 101 -5.40 18.60 18.01
CA ASN A 101 -6.61 17.83 17.90
C ASN A 101 -6.45 16.52 18.69
N LYS A 102 -7.11 16.42 19.84
CA LYS A 102 -6.99 15.25 20.73
C LYS A 102 -7.63 13.99 20.15
N ASP A 103 -8.60 14.12 19.25
CA ASP A 103 -9.38 12.99 18.73
C ASP A 103 -8.65 12.19 17.63
N TYR A 104 -7.82 12.85 16.82
CA TYR A 104 -7.04 12.21 15.75
C TYR A 104 -5.95 11.27 16.27
N LYS A 105 -5.34 11.60 17.42
CA LYS A 105 -4.29 10.78 18.03
C LYS A 105 -4.84 9.41 18.46
N TYR A 106 -6.05 9.38 19.04
CA TYR A 106 -6.69 8.15 19.46
C TYR A 106 -7.15 7.28 18.28
N TRP A 107 -7.62 7.90 17.18
CA TRP A 107 -8.05 7.18 15.97
C TRP A 107 -6.92 6.41 15.27
N ILE A 108 -5.72 7.02 15.14
CA ILE A 108 -4.57 6.34 14.52
C ILE A 108 -4.10 5.16 15.38
N GLU A 109 -4.04 5.35 16.71
CA GLU A 109 -3.68 4.28 17.64
C GLU A 109 -4.67 3.10 17.55
N GLU A 110 -5.97 3.37 17.37
CA GLU A 110 -6.99 2.32 17.22
C GLU A 110 -6.84 1.52 15.92
N GLN A 111 -6.65 2.19 14.77
CA GLN A 111 -6.48 1.51 13.47
C GLN A 111 -5.22 0.63 13.43
N LEU A 112 -4.11 1.07 14.05
CA LEU A 112 -2.90 0.25 14.18
C LEU A 112 -3.14 -1.01 15.03
N HIS A 113 -3.91 -0.91 16.12
CA HIS A 113 -4.26 -2.07 16.95
C HIS A 113 -5.22 -3.04 16.25
N GLN A 114 -6.13 -2.56 15.40
CA GLN A 114 -7.04 -3.42 14.65
C GLN A 114 -6.32 -4.22 13.55
N ASN A 115 -5.37 -3.59 12.85
CA ASN A 115 -4.58 -4.26 11.81
C ASN A 115 -3.69 -5.37 12.39
N GLN A 116 -3.13 -5.19 13.60
CA GLN A 116 -2.35 -6.24 14.29
C GLN A 116 -3.21 -7.41 14.78
N LYS A 117 -4.52 -7.23 14.96
CA LYS A 117 -5.43 -8.33 15.36
C LYS A 117 -5.91 -9.17 14.19
N GLN A 118 -5.85 -8.67 12.95
CA GLN A 118 -6.25 -9.40 11.74
C GLN A 118 -5.14 -10.30 11.17
N GLU A 119 -3.91 -10.19 11.67
CA GLU A 119 -2.77 -11.05 11.28
C GLU A 119 -2.61 -12.31 12.14
N LYS A 120 -3.65 -12.77 12.86
CA LYS A 120 -3.67 -14.03 13.62
C LYS A 120 -4.73 -15.01 13.15
#